data_AF-A0A352VR87-F1
#
_entry.id   AF-A0A352VR87-F1
#
_cell.length_a   1.000
_cell.length_b   1.000
_cell.length_c   1.000
_cell.angle_alpha   90.00
_cell.angle_beta   90.00
_cell.angle_gamma   90.00
#
_symmetry.space_group_name_H-M   'P 1'
#
loop_
_entity.id
_entity.type
_entity.pdbx_description
1 polymer ?
#
loop_
_entity_poly.entity_id
_entity_poly.type
_entity_poly.pdbx_seq_one_letter_code
_entity_poly.pdbx_strand_id
1 'polypeptide(L)'
;WLNDGSGTFRLADPFALRTQSHASMAVDFSDVNRDGHVDFFVADMLSSEAGRRLEQVPLHAALDKPPGRIADRPQAGRNTLFLGRGDGTWAQI
;
A
#
# COMPACT_ATOMS: atom_id res chain seq x y z
N TRP A 1 -3.11 -3.60 12.03
CA TRP A 1 -3.23 -3.37 13.48
C TRP A 1 -2.57 -2.05 13.81
N LEU A 2 -3.12 -1.29 14.77
CA LEU A 2 -2.57 -0.03 15.24
C LEU A 2 -2.31 -0.14 16.74
N ASN A 3 -1.13 0.32 17.18
CA ASN A 3 -0.77 0.39 18.58
C ASN A 3 -1.62 1.48 19.26
N ASP A 4 -2.13 1.20 20.46
CA ASP A 4 -2.95 2.13 21.25
C ASP A 4 -2.18 2.86 22.36
N GLY A 5 -0.86 2.67 22.43
CA GLY A 5 0.03 3.27 23.42
C GLY A 5 0.08 2.55 24.76
N SER A 6 -0.79 1.55 24.98
CA SER A 6 -0.86 0.80 26.25
C SER A 6 -0.14 -0.55 26.22
N GLY A 7 0.55 -0.85 25.12
CA GLY A 7 1.14 -2.17 24.87
C GLY A 7 0.17 -3.16 24.21
N THR A 8 -1.06 -2.73 23.89
CA THR A 8 -2.02 -3.50 23.10
C THR A 8 -2.20 -2.93 21.70
N PHE A 9 -2.89 -3.71 20.87
CA PHE A 9 -3.16 -3.35 19.48
C PHE A 9 -4.65 -3.48 19.18
N ARG A 10 -5.15 -2.56 18.38
CA ARG A 10 -6.49 -2.63 17.80
C ARG A 10 -6.44 -2.90 16.30
N LEU A 11 -7.54 -3.42 15.76
CA LEU A 11 -7.69 -3.55 14.32
C LEU A 11 -7.64 -2.15 13.68
N ALA A 12 -6.94 -2.03 12.56
CA ALA A 12 -6.98 -0.82 11.74
C ALA A 12 -8.32 -0.79 11.00
N ASP A 13 -8.84 0.40 10.70
CA ASP A 13 -10.05 0.52 9.90
C ASP A 13 -9.90 -0.25 8.57
N PRO A 14 -10.94 -0.95 8.09
CA PRO A 14 -10.90 -1.62 6.79
C PRO A 14 -10.40 -0.72 5.65
N PHE A 15 -10.68 0.59 5.73
CA PHE A 15 -10.32 1.62 4.76
C PHE A 15 -9.08 2.44 5.14
N ALA A 16 -8.32 2.04 6.17
CA ALA A 16 -7.07 2.69 6.53
C ALA A 16 -6.08 2.76 5.34
N LEU A 17 -6.12 1.74 4.48
CA LEU A 17 -5.45 1.71 3.17
C LEU A 17 -6.49 1.48 2.07
N ARG A 18 -6.44 2.27 1.00
CA ARG A 18 -7.40 2.18 -0.13
C ARG A 18 -6.97 1.20 -1.22
N THR A 19 -5.68 0.95 -1.34
CA THR A 19 -5.07 0.03 -2.32
C THR A 19 -3.83 -0.59 -1.71
N GLN A 20 -3.29 -1.61 -2.35
CA GLN A 20 -2.02 -2.23 -1.96
C GLN A 20 -1.15 -2.49 -3.20
N SER A 21 0.16 -2.62 -3.03
CA SER A 21 1.00 -3.21 -4.07
C SER A 21 0.64 -4.69 -4.26
N HIS A 22 0.79 -5.20 -5.48
CA HIS A 22 0.47 -6.59 -5.79
C HIS A 22 1.54 -7.54 -5.27
N ALA A 23 2.80 -7.14 -5.39
CA ALA A 23 3.91 -7.81 -4.76
C ALA A 23 4.76 -6.77 -4.01
N SER A 24 5.61 -7.25 -3.10
CA SER A 24 6.51 -6.40 -2.33
C SER A 24 7.91 -7.01 -2.30
N MET A 25 8.90 -6.28 -2.82
CA MET A 25 10.32 -6.58 -2.64
C MET A 25 10.90 -5.91 -1.41
N ALA A 26 10.45 -4.69 -1.13
CA ALA A 26 10.96 -3.86 -0.05
C ALA A 26 9.86 -2.93 0.45
N VAL A 27 9.96 -2.58 1.73
CA VAL A 27 9.15 -1.56 2.38
C VAL A 27 10.06 -0.69 3.25
N ASP A 28 9.80 0.61 3.27
CA ASP A 28 10.47 1.55 4.16
C ASP A 28 9.46 2.52 4.80
N PHE A 29 9.79 2.99 6.00
CA PHE A 29 8.95 3.85 6.82
C PHE A 29 9.71 5.13 7.19
N SER A 30 9.16 6.28 6.82
CA SER A 30 9.76 7.59 7.11
C SER A 30 8.69 8.67 7.15
N ASP A 31 9.05 9.87 7.59
CA ASP A 31 8.20 11.06 7.48
C ASP A 31 8.74 11.89 6.30
N VAL A 32 8.29 11.58 5.07
CA VAL A 32 8.87 12.14 3.85
C VAL A 32 8.41 13.58 3.63
N ASN A 33 7.21 13.93 4.10
CA ASN A 33 6.63 15.26 3.95
C ASN A 33 6.89 16.17 5.18
N ARG A 34 7.44 15.64 6.27
CA ARG A 34 7.77 16.33 7.53
C ARG A 34 6.55 16.85 8.29
N ASP A 35 5.45 16.09 8.28
CA ASP A 35 4.23 16.45 9.01
C ASP A 35 4.13 15.77 10.39
N GLY A 36 5.12 14.95 10.76
CA GLY A 36 5.15 14.21 12.03
C GLY A 36 4.32 12.93 12.00
N HIS A 37 3.83 12.50 10.84
CA HIS A 37 3.15 11.23 10.64
C HIS A 37 4.04 10.25 9.88
N VAL A 38 3.86 8.96 10.18
CA VAL A 38 4.62 7.91 9.50
C VAL A 38 4.02 7.68 8.12
N ASP A 39 4.82 7.97 7.11
CA ASP A 39 4.61 7.55 5.73
C ASP A 39 5.30 6.21 5.49
N PHE A 40 4.90 5.51 4.44
CA PHE A 40 5.62 4.33 4.01
C PHE A 40 5.55 4.11 2.50
N PHE A 41 6.62 3.52 1.98
CA PHE A 41 6.76 3.20 0.57
C PHE A 41 6.90 1.68 0.39
N VAL A 42 6.22 1.15 -0.62
CA VAL A 42 6.33 -0.27 -1.02
C VAL A 42 6.85 -0.35 -2.45
N ALA A 43 7.99 -1.01 -2.61
CA ALA A 43 8.56 -1.35 -3.91
C ALA A 43 7.95 -2.65 -4.42
N ASP A 44 7.32 -2.61 -5.59
CA ASP A 44 6.76 -3.79 -6.26
C ASP A 44 7.87 -4.57 -7.00
N MET A 45 7.57 -5.80 -7.41
CA MET A 45 8.48 -6.71 -8.13
C MET A 45 8.58 -6.39 -9.64
N LEU A 46 8.39 -5.13 -10.01
CA LEU A 46 8.38 -4.72 -11.41
C LEU A 46 9.76 -4.26 -11.85
N SER A 47 10.16 -4.70 -13.04
CA SER A 47 11.37 -4.27 -13.70
C SER A 47 11.34 -2.76 -13.93
N SER A 48 12.49 -2.14 -13.75
CA SER A 48 12.73 -0.75 -14.13
C SER A 48 12.77 -0.58 -15.66
N GLU A 49 13.01 -1.66 -16.42
CA GLU A 49 13.00 -1.64 -17.88
C GLU A 49 11.56 -1.82 -18.39
N ALA A 50 11.07 -0.82 -19.15
CA ALA A 50 9.69 -0.80 -19.64
C ALA A 50 9.31 -2.03 -20.48
N GLY A 51 10.22 -2.52 -21.33
CA GLY A 51 9.98 -3.70 -22.16
C GLY A 51 9.74 -4.97 -21.32
N ARG A 52 10.61 -5.23 -20.34
CA ARG A 52 10.46 -6.37 -19.42
C ARG A 52 9.23 -6.24 -18.53
N ARG A 53 8.84 -5.02 -18.15
CA ARG A 53 7.66 -4.79 -17.33
C ARG A 53 6.38 -5.30 -17.98
N LEU A 54 6.28 -5.25 -19.31
CA LEU A 54 5.12 -5.76 -20.06
C LEU A 54 5.02 -7.30 -20.02
N GLU A 55 6.14 -7.99 -19.80
CA GLU A 55 6.21 -9.46 -19.68
C GLU A 55 5.87 -9.94 -18.27
N GLN A 56 5.91 -9.04 -17.28
CA GLN A 56 5.64 -9.35 -15.88
C GLN A 56 4.14 -9.33 -15.60
N VAL A 57 3.46 -10.41 -16.00
CA VAL A 57 2.05 -10.63 -15.64
C VAL A 57 1.99 -11.12 -14.18
N PRO A 58 1.34 -10.37 -13.28
CA PRO A 58 1.21 -10.80 -11.89
C PRO A 58 0.45 -12.13 -11.76
N LEU A 59 0.89 -13.01 -10.87
CA LEU A 59 0.28 -14.34 -10.65
C LEU A 59 -1.23 -14.28 -10.30
N HIS A 60 -1.69 -13.16 -9.70
CA HIS A 60 -3.10 -12.89 -9.39
C HIS A 60 -3.70 -11.75 -10.21
N ALA A 61 -3.12 -11.42 -11.37
CA ALA A 61 -3.66 -10.42 -12.29
C ALA A 61 -5.08 -10.75 -12.77
N ALA A 62 -5.46 -12.02 -12.74
CA ALA A 62 -6.74 -12.54 -13.20
C ALA A 62 -7.89 -12.44 -12.18
N LEU A 63 -7.66 -11.94 -10.96
CA LEU A 63 -8.77 -11.68 -10.03
C LEU A 63 -9.53 -10.43 -10.49
N ASP A 64 -10.82 -10.57 -10.72
CA ASP A 64 -11.72 -9.45 -11.01
C ASP A 64 -11.63 -8.39 -9.91
N LYS A 65 -11.36 -7.15 -10.30
CA LYS A 65 -11.31 -5.97 -9.42
C LYS A 65 -12.42 -5.01 -9.83
N PRO A 66 -13.69 -5.33 -9.55
CA PRO A 66 -14.81 -4.52 -9.99
C PRO A 66 -14.75 -3.13 -9.34
N PRO A 67 -15.05 -2.05 -10.10
CA PRO A 67 -15.18 -0.72 -9.52
C PRO A 67 -16.17 -0.70 -8.35
N GLY A 68 -15.84 0.04 -7.29
CA GLY A 68 -16.69 0.20 -6.10
C GLY A 68 -16.47 -0.86 -5.01
N ARG A 69 -15.76 -1.97 -5.30
CA ARG A 69 -15.32 -2.91 -4.27
C ARG A 69 -14.02 -2.40 -3.64
N ILE A 70 -14.15 -1.45 -2.72
CA ILE A 70 -13.00 -0.77 -2.10
C ILE A 70 -12.56 -1.42 -0.77
N ALA A 71 -13.44 -2.23 -0.16
CA ALA A 71 -13.19 -2.87 1.13
C ALA A 71 -12.21 -4.04 1.05
N ASP A 72 -11.99 -4.61 -0.14
CA ASP A 72 -11.01 -5.67 -0.36
C ASP A 72 -9.59 -5.14 -0.64
N ARG A 73 -9.40 -3.81 -0.60
CA ARG A 73 -8.12 -3.13 -0.77
C ARG A 73 -7.43 -3.58 -2.06
N PRO A 74 -7.97 -3.19 -3.22
CA PRO A 74 -7.52 -3.69 -4.51
C PRO A 74 -6.00 -3.56 -4.66
N GLN A 75 -5.39 -4.67 -5.08
CA GLN A 75 -3.96 -4.75 -5.30
C GLN A 75 -3.60 -4.28 -6.70
N ALA A 76 -2.60 -3.44 -6.84
CA ALA A 76 -2.11 -2.93 -8.13
C ALA A 76 -0.63 -3.29 -8.29
N GLY A 77 -0.25 -3.78 -9.48
CA GLY A 77 1.15 -3.99 -9.84
C GLY A 77 1.84 -2.65 -10.06
N ARG A 78 2.21 -1.96 -8.97
CA ARG A 78 2.93 -0.69 -8.97
C ARG A 78 3.51 -0.43 -7.59
N ASN A 79 4.56 0.38 -7.58
CA ASN A 79 5.05 0.98 -6.35
C ASN A 79 3.95 1.83 -5.74
N THR A 80 3.89 1.87 -4.41
CA THR A 80 2.90 2.65 -3.69
C THR A 80 3.56 3.47 -2.60
N LEU A 81 3.28 4.76 -2.57
CA LEU A 81 3.64 5.66 -1.48
C LEU A 81 2.37 6.00 -0.70
N PHE A 82 2.43 5.83 0.61
CA PHE A 82 1.33 6.07 1.53
C PHE A 82 1.70 7.19 2.49
N LEU A 83 1.06 8.35 2.33
CA LEU A 83 1.22 9.48 3.24
C LEU A 83 0.30 9.31 4.46
N GLY A 84 0.87 9.42 5.66
CA GLY A 84 0.13 9.37 6.92
C GLY A 84 -0.77 10.59 7.07
N ARG A 85 -2.01 10.39 7.55
CA ARG A 85 -2.93 11.49 7.86
C ARG A 85 -3.04 11.84 9.34
N GLY A 86 -2.28 11.15 10.19
CA GLY A 86 -2.33 11.30 11.65
C GLY A 86 -3.55 10.66 12.34
N ASP A 87 -4.56 10.23 11.59
CA ASP A 87 -5.80 9.63 12.10
C ASP A 87 -5.81 8.09 12.04
N GLY A 88 -4.66 7.48 11.71
CA GLY A 88 -4.54 6.04 11.48
C GLY A 88 -5.02 5.59 10.09
N THR A 89 -5.14 6.52 9.14
CA THR A 89 -5.34 6.26 7.71
C THR A 89 -4.21 6.84 6.86
N TRP A 90 -4.08 6.34 5.63
CA TRP A 90 -3.07 6.81 4.68
C TRP A 90 -3.66 7.19 3.33
N ALA A 91 -3.07 8.22 2.71
CA ALA A 91 -3.31 8.61 1.33
C ALA A 91 -2.32 7.88 0.43
N GLN A 92 -2.81 7.08 -0.53
CA GLN A 92 -1.93 6.66 -1.62
C GLN A 92 -1.73 7.84 -2.57
N ILE A 93 -0.48 8.14 -2.90
CA ILE A 93 -0.10 9.13 -3.92
C ILE A 93 0.77 8.50 -5.01
#